data_AF-A0A1B6GM47-F1
#
_entry.id   AF-A0A1B6GM47-F1
#
_cell.length_a   1.000
_cell.length_b   1.000
_cell.length_c   1.000
_cell.angle_alpha   90.00
_cell.angle_beta   90.00
_cell.angle_gamma   90.00
#
_symmetry.space_group_name_H-M   'P 1'
#
loop_
_entity.id
_entity.type
_entity.pdbx_description
1 polymer ?
#
loop_
_entity_poly.entity_id
_entity_poly.type
_entity_poly.pdbx_seq_one_letter_code
_entity_poly.pdbx_strand_id
1 'polypeptide(L)'
;MSSSSTTICGTALERVLSMRDLGVILSYDLSPADQINAVCSRASRVLGFLIRTSRCGLSIAAMKLLYVTLVRSTLEYCSVLWSPYQTGHIQRLQRIQDR
;
A
#
# COMPACT_ATOMS: atom_id res chain seq x y z
N MET A 1 -31.86 -1.71 -14.04
CA MET A 1 -30.93 -2.76 -13.57
C MET A 1 -31.26 -3.06 -12.12
N SER A 2 -31.77 -4.26 -11.85
CA SER A 2 -32.31 -4.66 -10.56
C SER A 2 -31.22 -4.75 -9.49
N SER A 3 -31.35 -3.98 -8.42
CA SER A 3 -30.47 -3.99 -7.26
C SER A 3 -30.79 -5.23 -6.41
N SER A 4 -30.18 -6.38 -6.72
CA SER A 4 -30.35 -7.60 -5.93
C SER A 4 -29.71 -7.40 -4.55
N SER A 5 -30.54 -7.20 -3.51
CA SER A 5 -30.09 -7.16 -2.12
C SER A 5 -29.84 -8.59 -1.63
N THR A 6 -28.58 -8.94 -1.44
CA THR A 6 -28.19 -10.22 -0.85
C THR A 6 -28.52 -10.18 0.65
N THR A 7 -29.52 -10.96 1.06
CA THR A 7 -29.92 -11.13 2.45
C THR A 7 -29.26 -12.38 3.03
N ILE A 8 -28.54 -12.26 4.15
CA ILE A 8 -28.05 -13.42 4.93
C ILE A 8 -28.86 -13.50 6.22
N CYS A 9 -29.49 -14.65 6.47
CA CYS A 9 -30.34 -14.88 7.67
C CYS A 9 -31.40 -13.79 7.92
N GLY A 10 -31.96 -13.20 6.86
CA GLY A 10 -32.97 -12.13 6.97
C GLY A 10 -32.41 -10.72 7.21
N THR A 11 -31.09 -10.56 7.29
CA THR A 11 -30.42 -9.25 7.37
C THR A 11 -29.93 -8.81 5.99
N ALA A 12 -30.30 -7.60 5.57
CA ALA A 12 -29.81 -7.01 4.33
C ALA A 12 -28.36 -6.57 4.51
N LEU A 13 -27.45 -7.13 3.73
CA LEU A 13 -26.05 -6.73 3.75
C LEU A 13 -25.85 -5.42 2.98
N GLU A 14 -25.18 -4.48 3.63
CA GLU A 14 -24.71 -3.27 2.97
C GLU A 14 -23.58 -3.63 2.01
N ARG A 15 -23.67 -3.10 0.79
CA ARG A 15 -22.65 -3.33 -0.24
C ARG A 15 -21.50 -2.36 -0.01
N VAL A 16 -20.40 -2.87 0.55
CA VAL A 16 -19.19 -2.08 0.80
C VAL A 16 -18.34 -1.99 -0.47
N LEU A 17 -17.90 -0.78 -0.83
CA LEU A 17 -17.12 -0.52 -2.05
C LEU A 17 -15.62 -0.77 -1.87
N SER A 18 -15.09 -0.69 -0.65
CA SER A 18 -13.71 -1.07 -0.34
C SER A 18 -13.60 -1.64 1.07
N MET A 19 -12.85 -2.72 1.20
CA MET A 19 -12.62 -3.42 2.45
C MET A 19 -11.12 -3.47 2.73
N ARG A 20 -10.73 -3.30 4.00
CA ARG A 20 -9.36 -3.54 4.43
C ARG A 20 -9.29 -4.88 5.14
N ASP A 21 -8.46 -5.78 4.64
CA ASP A 21 -8.19 -7.08 5.25
C ASP A 21 -6.69 -7.32 5.35
N LEU A 22 -6.20 -7.75 6.52
CA LEU A 22 -4.78 -7.98 6.81
C LEU A 22 -3.84 -6.83 6.36
N GLY A 23 -4.33 -5.58 6.38
CA GLY A 23 -3.56 -4.41 5.96
C GLY A 23 -3.52 -4.17 4.44
N VAL A 24 -4.26 -4.95 3.66
CA VAL A 24 -4.49 -4.80 2.21
C VAL A 24 -5.87 -4.19 1.97
N ILE A 25 -5.97 -3.22 1.07
CA ILE A 25 -7.23 -2.62 0.63
C ILE A 25 -7.68 -3.36 -0.62
N LEU A 26 -8.89 -3.93 -0.55
CA LEU A 26 -9.58 -4.58 -1.64
C LEU A 26 -10.76 -3.72 -2.05
N SER A 27 -10.72 -3.18 -3.26
CA SER A 27 -11.82 -2.41 -3.84
C SER A 27 -12.75 -3.35 -4.62
N TYR A 28 -14.03 -2.98 -4.76
CA TYR A 28 -15.05 -3.80 -5.43
C TYR A 28 -14.72 -4.12 -6.89
N ASP A 29 -13.95 -3.26 -7.53
CA ASP A 29 -13.46 -3.36 -8.91
C ASP A 29 -12.13 -4.12 -9.01
N LEU A 30 -11.62 -4.63 -7.89
CA LEU A 30 -10.31 -5.27 -7.75
C LEU A 30 -9.16 -4.37 -8.25
N SER A 31 -9.38 -3.06 -8.29
CA SER A 31 -8.35 -2.13 -8.72
C SER A 31 -7.23 -2.04 -7.69
N PRO A 32 -5.96 -2.21 -8.09
CA PRO A 32 -4.83 -2.08 -7.16
C PRO A 32 -4.54 -0.61 -6.81
N ALA A 33 -5.23 0.36 -7.41
CA ALA A 33 -4.93 1.77 -7.29
C ALA A 33 -4.97 2.28 -5.83
N ASP A 34 -6.03 1.96 -5.09
CA ASP A 34 -6.20 2.42 -3.70
C ASP A 34 -5.14 1.81 -2.79
N GLN A 35 -4.86 0.52 -2.97
CA GLN A 35 -3.81 -0.19 -2.23
C GLN A 35 -2.44 0.42 -2.52
N ILE A 36 -2.09 0.62 -3.79
CA ILE A 36 -0.80 1.19 -4.19
C ILE A 36 -0.65 2.61 -3.66
N ASN A 37 -1.72 3.42 -3.70
CA ASN A 37 -1.71 4.76 -3.14
C ASN A 37 -1.45 4.76 -1.62
N ALA A 38 -2.12 3.85 -0.89
CA ALA A 38 -1.95 3.71 0.55
C ALA A 38 -0.53 3.24 0.90
N VAL A 39 0.01 2.25 0.20
CA VAL A 39 1.37 1.73 0.38
C VAL A 39 2.40 2.82 0.06
N CYS A 40 2.26 3.51 -1.07
CA CYS A 40 3.16 4.59 -1.47
C CYS A 40 3.17 5.74 -0.46
N SER A 41 2.01 6.12 0.07
CA SER A 41 1.88 7.17 1.10
C SER A 41 2.57 6.75 2.41
N ARG A 42 2.37 5.50 2.84
CA ARG A 42 3.02 4.94 4.03
C ARG A 42 4.54 4.91 3.88
N ALA A 43 5.03 4.35 2.78
CA ALA A 43 6.46 4.25 2.49
C ALA A 43 7.11 5.65 2.40
N SER A 44 6.44 6.61 1.77
CA SER A 44 6.93 8.01 1.71
C SER A 44 7.05 8.67 3.08
N ARG A 45 6.10 8.39 4.00
CA ARG A 45 6.16 8.92 5.37
C ARG A 45 7.34 8.35 6.16
N VAL A 46 7.57 7.04 6.03
CA VAL A 46 8.70 6.33 6.65
C VAL A 46 10.03 6.84 6.08
N LEU A 47 10.12 6.99 4.75
CA LEU A 47 11.30 7.54 4.10
C LEU A 47 11.59 8.97 4.56
N GLY A 48 10.57 9.82 4.64
CA GLY A 48 10.71 11.17 5.19
C GLY A 48 11.15 11.18 6.66
N PHE A 49 10.71 10.21 7.46
CA PHE A 49 11.22 10.02 8.82
C PHE A 49 12.70 9.64 8.82
N LEU A 50 13.10 8.68 7.98
CA LEU A 50 14.50 8.25 7.85
C LEU A 50 15.43 9.40 7.43
N ILE A 51 15.01 10.21 6.46
CA ILE A 51 15.78 11.39 6.00
C ILE A 51 15.93 12.44 7.10
N ARG A 52 14.93 12.60 7.98
CA ARG A 52 15.05 13.51 9.13
C ARG A 52 15.97 12.93 10.19
N THR A 53 15.84 11.65 10.49
CA THR A 53 16.66 10.95 11.49
C THR A 53 18.11 10.82 11.05
N SER A 54 18.40 10.74 9.75
CA SER A 54 19.78 10.69 9.24
C SER A 54 20.58 11.95 9.61
N ARG A 55 19.91 13.11 9.71
CA ARG A 55 20.51 14.37 10.16
C ARG A 55 20.96 14.35 11.62
N CYS A 56 20.50 13.39 12.42
CA CYS A 56 20.92 13.20 13.81
C CYS A 56 22.19 12.34 13.95
N GLY A 57 22.90 12.04 12.86
CA GLY A 57 24.19 11.35 12.90
C GLY A 57 24.12 9.84 12.67
N LEU A 58 23.13 9.36 11.91
CA LEU A 58 23.02 7.93 11.60
C LEU A 58 24.07 7.50 10.57
N SER A 59 24.68 6.32 10.76
CA SER A 59 25.64 5.78 9.80
C SER A 59 24.95 5.37 8.49
N ILE A 60 25.70 5.38 7.37
CA ILE A 60 25.19 4.96 6.06
C ILE A 60 24.69 3.51 6.10
N ALA A 61 25.37 2.64 6.84
CA ALA A 61 24.98 1.24 7.01
C ALA A 61 23.63 1.11 7.75
N ALA A 62 23.45 1.87 8.84
CA ALA A 62 22.19 1.91 9.57
C ALA A 62 21.05 2.46 8.71
N MET A 63 21.30 3.49 7.90
CA MET A 63 20.31 4.05 6.96
C MET A 63 19.88 3.02 5.91
N LYS A 64 20.83 2.30 5.31
CA LYS A 64 20.53 1.23 4.35
C LYS A 64 19.70 0.12 4.99
N LEU A 65 20.09 -0.30 6.20
CA LEU A 65 19.35 -1.33 6.94
C LEU A 65 17.92 -0.89 7.19
N LEU A 66 17.72 0.30 7.77
CA LEU A 66 16.39 0.82 8.08
C LEU A 66 15.53 1.03 6.84
N TYR A 67 16.13 1.48 5.73
CA TYR A 67 15.44 1.60 4.46
C TYR A 67 14.90 0.25 3.98
N VAL A 68 15.73 -0.80 3.98
CA VAL A 68 15.33 -2.14 3.57
C VAL A 68 14.26 -2.70 4.52
N THR A 69 14.45 -2.57 5.83
CA THR A 69 13.55 -3.18 6.82
C THR A 69 12.22 -2.45 6.95
N LEU A 70 12.13 -1.15 6.64
CA LEU A 70 10.91 -0.36 6.86
C LEU A 70 10.25 0.11 5.56
N VAL A 71 11.02 0.67 4.61
CA VAL A 71 10.48 1.24 3.37
C VAL A 71 10.24 0.12 2.36
N ARG A 72 11.27 -0.69 2.09
CA ARG A 72 11.18 -1.77 1.11
C ARG A 72 10.20 -2.86 1.53
N SER A 73 10.23 -3.27 2.79
CA SER A 73 9.24 -4.22 3.35
C SER A 73 7.79 -3.75 3.18
N THR A 74 7.53 -2.45 3.36
CA THR A 74 6.19 -1.86 3.13
C THR A 74 5.77 -1.94 1.67
N LEU A 75 6.70 -1.75 0.73
CA LEU A 75 6.45 -1.84 -0.71
C LEU A 75 6.35 -3.28 -1.23
N GLU A 76 6.93 -4.26 -0.56
CA GLU A 76 6.90 -5.66 -1.01
C GLU A 76 5.77 -6.47 -0.35
N TYR A 77 5.21 -5.97 0.76
CA TYR A 77 4.15 -6.65 1.51
C TYR A 77 2.91 -6.93 0.66
N CYS A 78 2.54 -8.21 0.52
CA CYS A 78 1.42 -8.66 -0.32
C CYS A 78 1.55 -8.32 -1.81
N SER A 79 2.75 -8.01 -2.32
CA SER A 79 3.00 -7.67 -3.73
C SER A 79 2.46 -8.70 -4.74
N VAL A 80 2.37 -9.98 -4.36
CA VAL A 80 1.75 -11.04 -5.18
C VAL A 80 0.28 -10.76 -5.50
N LEU A 81 -0.46 -10.17 -4.55
CA LEU A 81 -1.89 -9.90 -4.70
C LEU A 81 -2.18 -8.69 -5.58
N TRP A 82 -1.28 -7.71 -5.59
CA TRP A 82 -1.52 -6.41 -6.23
C TRP A 82 -0.43 -6.01 -7.23
N SER A 83 0.32 -6.99 -7.74
CA SER A 83 1.40 -6.79 -8.72
C SER A 83 0.90 -5.89 -9.86
N PRO A 84 1.39 -4.63 -9.94
CA PRO A 84 0.83 -3.67 -10.86
C PRO A 84 1.17 -4.04 -12.29
N TYR A 85 0.14 -4.22 -13.11
CA TYR A 85 0.26 -4.46 -14.55
C TYR A 85 0.27 -3.14 -15.36
N GLN A 86 -0.23 -2.04 -14.78
CA GLN A 86 -0.23 -0.72 -15.41
C GLN A 86 1.06 0.05 -15.14
N THR A 87 1.65 0.61 -16.19
CA THR A 87 2.90 1.39 -16.15
C THR A 87 2.86 2.54 -15.14
N GLY A 88 1.72 3.21 -14.99
CA GLY A 88 1.57 4.32 -14.04
C GLY A 88 1.73 3.89 -12.58
N HIS A 89 1.25 2.69 -12.24
CA HIS A 89 1.40 2.13 -10.90
C HIS A 89 2.85 1.68 -10.63
N ILE A 90 3.49 1.06 -11.62
CA ILE A 90 4.91 0.67 -11.55
C ILE A 90 5.79 1.90 -11.30
N GLN A 91 5.62 2.96 -12.10
CA GLN A 91 6.38 4.21 -11.95
C GLN A 91 6.21 4.83 -10.56
N ARG A 92 5.02 4.70 -9.98
CA ARG A 92 4.71 5.27 -8.65
C ARG A 92 5.44 4.53 -7.53
N LEU A 93 5.59 3.22 -7.65
CA LEU A 93 6.43 2.41 -6.75
C LEU A 93 7.92 2.70 -6.96
N GLN A 94 8.39 2.80 -8.21
CA GLN A 94 9.79 3.12 -8.54
C GLN A 94 10.21 4.48 -7.98
N ARG A 95 9.35 5.51 -8.07
CA ARG A 95 9.64 6.85 -7.50
C ARG A 95 9.95 6.86 -6.00
N ILE A 96 9.52 5.85 -5.25
CA ILE A 96 9.87 5.72 -3.82
C ILE A 96 11.20 5.00 -3.67
N GLN A 97 11.52 4.10 -4.59
CA GLN A 97 12.79 3.38 -4.61
C GLN A 97 13.96 4.27 -5.07
N ASP A 98 13.70 5.18 -5.99
CA ASP A 98 14.70 6.09 -6.56
C ASP A 98 14.96 7.36 -5.72
N ARG A 99 14.33 7.48 -4.54
CA ARG A 99 14.48 8.60 -3.61
C ARG A 99 15.49 8.31 -2.50
#